data_AF-A0A525D3D9-F1
#
_entry.id   AF-A0A525D3D9-F1
#
_cell.length_a   1.000
_cell.length_b   1.000
_cell.length_c   1.000
_cell.angle_alpha   90.00
_cell.angle_beta   90.00
_cell.angle_gamma   90.00
#
_symmetry.space_group_name_H-M   'P 1'
#
loop_
_entity.id
_entity.type
_entity.pdbx_description
1 polymer ?
#
loop_
_entity_poly.entity_id
_entity_poly.type
_entity_poly.pdbx_seq_one_letter_code
_entity_poly.pdbx_strand_id
1 'polypeptide(L)'
;PVKTLQFFFTLLGSYLHYNPFAMVAGGLSLFFFLILTVKRYDQRNPVIYYLALLVILTIGAVTATRSGFGIQQALISRYAVMSTFLLVLLYLAFIDFLCVYSPIPLRSERLRKVMVVSPCIGAMLFWGATVVPGKKYLSRRHNGLTERVENWHRIVDQQTTEIGKYERKVIEAIERGRYALPSID
;
A
#
# COMPACT_ATOMS: atom_id res chain seq x y z
N PRO A 1 -25.43 1.55 6.24
CA PRO A 1 -25.58 0.92 4.91
C PRO A 1 -24.87 1.67 3.76
N VAL A 2 -25.21 2.95 3.48
CA VAL A 2 -24.64 3.69 2.33
C VAL A 2 -23.11 3.87 2.44
N LYS A 3 -22.61 4.26 3.62
CA LYS A 3 -21.16 4.40 3.87
C LYS A 3 -20.40 3.08 3.70
N THR A 4 -21.04 1.96 4.05
CA THR A 4 -20.47 0.61 3.89
C THR A 4 -20.35 0.23 2.42
N LEU A 5 -21.36 0.55 1.60
CA LEU A 5 -21.29 0.36 0.15
C LEU A 5 -20.24 1.25 -0.51
N GLN A 6 -20.18 2.53 -0.13
CA GLN A 6 -19.11 3.43 -0.59
C GLN A 6 -17.73 2.87 -0.25
N PHE A 7 -17.54 2.41 0.99
CA PHE A 7 -16.30 1.77 1.41
C PHE A 7 -15.98 0.53 0.56
N PHE A 8 -16.97 -0.35 0.32
CA PHE A 8 -16.81 -1.54 -0.52
C PHE A 8 -16.32 -1.19 -1.91
N PHE A 9 -17.02 -0.28 -2.61
CA PHE A 9 -16.68 0.11 -3.97
C PHE A 9 -15.33 0.83 -4.05
N THR A 10 -15.04 1.74 -3.11
CA THR A 10 -13.73 2.40 -3.02
C THR A 10 -12.61 1.39 -2.77
N LEU A 11 -12.84 0.38 -1.92
CA LEU A 11 -11.86 -0.66 -1.63
C LEU A 11 -11.59 -1.52 -2.86
N LEU A 12 -12.65 -1.86 -3.60
CA LEU A 12 -12.59 -2.68 -4.82
C LEU A 12 -11.85 -1.99 -5.97
N GLY A 13 -11.89 -0.66 -6.05
CA GLY A 13 -11.14 0.15 -7.01
C GLY A 13 -9.94 0.92 -6.43
N SER A 14 -9.44 0.51 -5.26
CA SER A 14 -8.35 1.22 -4.54
C SER A 14 -7.00 1.25 -5.28
N TYR A 15 -6.87 0.52 -6.39
CA TYR A 15 -5.74 0.65 -7.32
C TYR A 15 -5.65 2.07 -7.91
N LEU A 16 -6.77 2.78 -8.00
CA LEU A 16 -6.80 4.22 -8.23
C LEU A 16 -6.73 4.93 -6.87
N HIS A 17 -5.61 5.58 -6.56
CA HIS A 17 -5.38 6.27 -5.28
C HIS A 17 -6.17 7.59 -5.13
N TYR A 18 -7.31 7.73 -5.82
CA TYR A 18 -8.16 8.93 -5.81
C TYR A 18 -9.64 8.54 -5.63
N ASN A 19 -10.25 9.09 -4.57
CA ASN A 19 -11.50 8.58 -3.99
C ASN A 19 -12.70 8.45 -4.96
N PRO A 20 -13.08 9.46 -5.77
CA PRO A 20 -14.21 9.29 -6.70
C PRO A 20 -13.89 8.30 -7.84
N PHE A 21 -12.66 8.29 -8.35
CA PHE A 21 -12.27 7.37 -9.41
C PHE A 21 -12.20 5.92 -8.91
N ALA A 22 -11.70 5.71 -7.69
CA ALA A 22 -11.66 4.40 -7.05
C ALA A 22 -13.06 3.79 -6.92
N MET A 23 -14.05 4.58 -6.50
CA MET A 23 -15.42 4.09 -6.36
C MET A 23 -16.02 3.66 -7.71
N VAL A 24 -15.85 4.49 -8.75
CA VAL A 24 -16.33 4.18 -10.11
C VAL A 24 -15.63 2.95 -10.66
N ALA A 25 -14.31 2.87 -10.50
CA ALA A 25 -13.49 1.74 -10.90
C ALA A 25 -13.92 0.44 -10.22
N GLY A 26 -14.19 0.47 -8.91
CA GLY A 26 -14.73 -0.68 -8.19
C GLY A 26 -16.11 -1.10 -8.70
N GLY A 27 -16.99 -0.13 -8.97
CA GLY A 27 -18.29 -0.40 -9.61
C GLY A 27 -18.16 -1.11 -10.95
N LEU A 28 -17.25 -0.63 -11.82
CA LEU A 28 -16.97 -1.25 -13.12
C LEU A 28 -16.38 -2.66 -13.00
N SER A 29 -15.44 -2.86 -12.07
CA SER A 29 -14.85 -4.17 -11.80
C SER A 29 -15.91 -5.19 -11.35
N LEU A 30 -16.82 -4.79 -10.46
CA LEU A 30 -17.92 -5.64 -10.02
C LEU A 30 -18.90 -5.91 -11.17
N PHE A 31 -19.27 -4.88 -11.93
CA PHE A 31 -20.16 -5.01 -13.08
C PHE A 31 -19.60 -5.99 -14.12
N PHE A 32 -18.31 -5.90 -14.43
CA PHE A 32 -17.66 -6.82 -15.34
C PHE A 32 -17.64 -8.26 -14.79
N PHE A 33 -17.39 -8.45 -13.49
CA PHE A 33 -17.49 -9.77 -12.86
C PHE A 33 -18.91 -10.36 -12.94
N LEU A 34 -19.95 -9.53 -12.83
CA LEU A 34 -21.35 -9.97 -13.03
C LEU A 34 -21.59 -10.42 -14.47
N ILE A 35 -21.05 -9.71 -15.47
CA ILE A 35 -21.11 -10.13 -16.88
C ILE A 35 -20.45 -11.51 -17.04
N LEU A 36 -19.28 -11.73 -16.45
CA LEU A 36 -18.59 -13.04 -16.49
C LEU A 36 -19.46 -14.15 -15.88
N THR A 37 -20.17 -13.84 -14.80
CA THR A 37 -21.08 -14.78 -14.13
C THR A 37 -22.28 -15.14 -15.03
N VAL A 38 -22.94 -14.15 -15.63
CA VAL A 38 -24.06 -14.38 -16.57
C VAL A 38 -23.62 -15.19 -17.79
N LYS A 39 -22.38 -14.99 -18.25
CA LYS A 39 -21.80 -15.70 -19.40
C LYS A 39 -21.20 -17.06 -19.06
N ARG A 40 -21.36 -17.53 -17.82
CA ARG A 40 -20.85 -18.82 -17.32
C ARG A 40 -19.35 -19.00 -17.54
N TYR A 41 -18.58 -17.94 -17.29
CA TYR A 41 -17.12 -17.98 -17.39
C TYR A 41 -16.48 -18.98 -16.40
N ASP A 42 -17.19 -19.33 -15.32
CA ASP A 42 -16.82 -20.38 -14.35
C ASP A 42 -16.58 -21.74 -15.02
N GLN A 43 -17.32 -22.07 -16.07
CA GLN A 43 -17.18 -23.36 -16.77
C GLN A 43 -15.95 -23.40 -17.70
N ARG A 44 -15.46 -22.22 -18.09
CA ARG A 44 -14.39 -22.07 -19.08
C ARG A 44 -13.03 -21.95 -18.41
N ASN A 45 -12.93 -21.03 -17.46
CA ASN A 45 -11.71 -20.82 -16.68
C ASN A 45 -12.07 -20.71 -15.20
N PRO A 46 -12.35 -21.86 -14.55
CA PRO A 46 -12.78 -21.89 -13.15
C PRO A 46 -11.73 -21.26 -12.24
N VAL A 47 -10.44 -21.42 -12.56
CA VAL A 47 -9.34 -20.89 -11.74
C VAL A 47 -9.42 -19.36 -11.64
N ILE A 48 -9.49 -18.66 -12.76
CA ILE A 48 -9.57 -17.18 -12.76
C ILE A 48 -10.89 -16.72 -12.11
N TYR A 49 -11.99 -17.41 -12.41
CA TYR A 49 -13.30 -17.06 -11.87
C TYR A 49 -13.35 -17.16 -10.34
N TYR A 50 -12.95 -18.32 -9.78
CA TYR A 50 -13.00 -18.55 -8.33
C TYR A 50 -11.94 -17.73 -7.58
N LEU A 51 -10.78 -17.45 -8.18
CA LEU A 51 -9.83 -16.51 -7.59
C LEU A 51 -10.41 -15.08 -7.52
N ALA A 52 -11.06 -14.61 -8.60
CA ALA A 52 -11.71 -13.30 -8.58
C ALA A 52 -12.83 -13.24 -7.55
N LEU A 53 -13.65 -14.30 -7.45
CA LEU A 53 -14.70 -14.44 -6.43
C LEU A 53 -14.11 -14.40 -5.02
N LEU A 54 -13.04 -15.15 -4.76
CA LEU A 54 -12.35 -15.19 -3.47
C LEU A 54 -11.87 -13.79 -3.06
N VAL A 55 -11.31 -13.03 -4.00
CA VAL A 55 -10.85 -11.65 -3.74
C VAL A 55 -12.03 -10.74 -3.43
N ILE A 56 -13.14 -10.82 -4.18
CA ILE A 56 -14.35 -10.03 -3.91
C ILE A 56 -14.92 -10.34 -2.53
N LEU A 57 -15.01 -11.63 -2.15
CA LEU A 57 -15.47 -12.06 -0.83
C LEU A 57 -14.54 -11.57 0.29
N THR A 58 -13.23 -11.62 0.06
CA THR A 58 -12.23 -11.11 1.02
C THR A 58 -12.40 -9.60 1.22
N ILE A 59 -12.58 -8.83 0.14
CA ILE A 59 -12.87 -7.39 0.19
C ILE A 59 -14.20 -7.13 0.92
N GLY A 60 -15.20 -7.99 0.73
CA GLY A 60 -16.46 -7.97 1.47
C GLY A 60 -16.25 -8.16 2.98
N ALA A 61 -15.47 -9.15 3.38
CA ALA A 61 -15.13 -9.42 4.79
C ALA A 61 -14.34 -8.26 5.43
N VAL A 62 -13.38 -7.68 4.70
CA VAL A 62 -12.65 -6.49 5.13
C VAL A 62 -13.62 -5.31 5.30
N THR A 63 -14.56 -5.13 4.38
CA THR A 63 -15.57 -4.07 4.47
C THR A 63 -16.48 -4.25 5.69
N ALA A 64 -16.93 -5.47 5.97
CA ALA A 64 -17.76 -5.76 7.13
C ALA A 64 -17.05 -5.40 8.44
N THR A 65 -15.74 -5.68 8.53
CA THR A 65 -14.95 -5.42 9.74
C THR A 65 -14.42 -3.99 9.85
N ARG A 66 -14.24 -3.28 8.72
CA ARG A 66 -13.53 -1.99 8.68
C ARG A 66 -14.33 -0.79 8.19
N SER A 67 -15.58 -0.96 7.76
CA SER A 67 -16.39 0.15 7.23
C SER A 67 -16.65 1.29 8.23
N GLY A 68 -16.50 1.05 9.54
CA GLY A 68 -16.63 2.06 10.59
C GLY A 68 -15.46 3.05 10.69
N PHE A 69 -14.29 2.77 10.10
CA PHE A 69 -13.09 3.62 10.24
C PHE A 69 -12.97 4.74 9.19
N GLY A 70 -13.97 4.89 8.32
CA GLY A 70 -14.03 5.93 7.28
C GLY A 70 -13.44 5.50 5.92
N ILE A 71 -13.90 6.16 4.85
CA ILE A 71 -13.59 5.79 3.45
C ILE A 71 -12.09 5.95 3.12
N GLN A 72 -11.40 6.88 3.77
CA GLN A 72 -9.96 7.07 3.55
C GLN A 72 -9.14 5.82 3.91
N GLN A 73 -9.62 4.99 4.84
CA GLN A 73 -8.96 3.75 5.21
C GLN A 73 -8.98 2.71 4.07
N ALA A 74 -9.94 2.80 3.15
CA ALA A 74 -10.01 1.92 1.98
C ALA A 74 -8.91 2.22 0.95
N LEU A 75 -8.32 3.42 0.96
CA LEU A 75 -7.27 3.88 0.04
C LEU A 75 -5.84 3.64 0.60
N ILE A 76 -5.71 3.00 1.75
CA ILE A 76 -4.39 2.68 2.30
C ILE A 76 -3.72 1.61 1.44
N SER A 77 -2.44 1.83 1.12
CA SER A 77 -1.60 0.96 0.28
C SER A 77 -1.72 -0.55 0.58
N ARG A 78 -1.91 -0.94 1.85
CA ARG A 78 -2.10 -2.35 2.26
C ARG A 78 -3.29 -3.02 1.57
N TYR A 79 -4.35 -2.28 1.24
CA TYR A 79 -5.54 -2.80 0.59
C TYR A 79 -5.49 -2.70 -0.93
N ALA A 80 -4.60 -1.84 -1.48
CA ALA A 80 -4.40 -1.72 -2.92
C ALA A 80 -3.89 -3.01 -3.55
N VAL A 81 -3.21 -3.88 -2.78
CA VAL A 81 -2.74 -5.19 -3.27
C VAL A 81 -3.91 -6.06 -3.72
N MET A 82 -5.00 -6.12 -2.94
CA MET A 82 -6.16 -6.96 -3.25
C MET A 82 -6.92 -6.44 -4.48
N SER A 83 -7.13 -5.12 -4.57
CA SER A 83 -7.80 -4.51 -5.71
C SER A 83 -6.98 -4.58 -6.99
N THR A 84 -5.65 -4.44 -6.89
CA THR A 84 -4.73 -4.62 -8.02
C THR A 84 -4.72 -6.07 -8.49
N PHE A 85 -4.73 -7.03 -7.56
CA PHE A 85 -4.80 -8.45 -7.91
C PHE A 85 -6.14 -8.78 -8.61
N LEU A 86 -7.26 -8.23 -8.10
CA LEU A 86 -8.55 -8.34 -8.78
C LEU A 86 -8.48 -7.74 -10.20
N LEU A 87 -7.89 -6.56 -10.36
CA LEU A 87 -7.74 -5.92 -11.67
C LEU A 87 -6.99 -6.82 -12.66
N VAL A 88 -5.90 -7.47 -12.23
CA VAL A 88 -5.13 -8.41 -13.06
C VAL A 88 -5.99 -9.62 -13.46
N LEU A 89 -6.74 -10.20 -12.52
CA LEU A 89 -7.62 -11.34 -12.81
C LEU A 89 -8.73 -10.95 -13.80
N LEU A 90 -9.37 -9.80 -13.60
CA LEU A 90 -10.40 -9.29 -14.50
C LEU A 90 -9.82 -8.95 -15.88
N TYR A 91 -8.60 -8.44 -15.93
CA TYR A 91 -7.91 -8.17 -17.19
C TYR A 91 -7.63 -9.45 -17.98
N LEU A 92 -7.14 -10.51 -17.31
CA LEU A 92 -6.95 -11.82 -17.95
C LEU A 92 -8.28 -12.41 -18.44
N ALA A 93 -9.32 -12.32 -17.61
CA ALA A 93 -10.66 -12.75 -18.00
C ALA A 93 -11.20 -11.93 -19.19
N PHE A 94 -10.90 -10.64 -19.26
CA PHE A 94 -11.28 -9.78 -20.38
C PHE A 94 -10.59 -10.17 -21.68
N ILE A 95 -9.29 -10.51 -21.66
CA ILE A 95 -8.59 -11.04 -22.84
C ILE A 95 -9.24 -12.34 -23.31
N ASP A 96 -9.44 -13.30 -22.40
CA ASP A 96 -10.04 -14.59 -22.77
C ASP A 96 -11.47 -14.40 -23.29
N PHE A 97 -12.24 -13.52 -22.65
CA PHE A 97 -13.59 -13.14 -23.10
C PHE A 97 -13.58 -12.54 -24.51
N LEU A 98 -12.66 -11.62 -24.82
CA LEU A 98 -12.54 -11.02 -26.15
C LEU A 98 -12.15 -12.04 -27.21
N CYS A 99 -11.22 -12.96 -26.92
CA CYS A 99 -10.82 -14.00 -27.87
C CYS A 99 -11.98 -14.90 -28.34
N VAL A 100 -13.12 -14.88 -27.66
CA VAL A 100 -14.19 -15.89 -27.78
C VAL A 100 -15.50 -15.27 -28.22
N TYR A 101 -15.87 -14.14 -27.60
CA TYR A 101 -17.17 -13.53 -27.79
C TYR A 101 -17.14 -12.32 -28.72
N SER A 102 -15.97 -11.81 -29.11
CA SER A 102 -15.93 -10.68 -30.04
C SER A 102 -16.29 -11.15 -31.45
N PRO A 103 -17.32 -10.55 -32.11
CA PRO A 103 -17.58 -10.76 -33.54
C PRO A 103 -16.49 -10.11 -34.41
N ILE A 104 -15.64 -9.28 -33.80
CA ILE A 104 -14.44 -8.73 -34.42
C ILE A 104 -13.44 -9.88 -34.47
N PRO A 105 -13.13 -10.47 -35.64
CA PRO A 105 -12.01 -11.37 -35.69
C PRO A 105 -10.80 -10.53 -35.26
N LEU A 106 -10.13 -10.91 -34.17
CA LEU A 106 -8.74 -10.55 -33.89
C LEU A 106 -7.88 -11.18 -35.02
N ARG A 107 -8.12 -10.74 -36.26
CA ARG A 107 -7.63 -11.28 -37.53
C ARG A 107 -6.16 -10.98 -37.71
N SER A 108 -5.66 -9.97 -37.00
CA SER A 108 -4.26 -9.60 -37.01
C SER A 108 -3.62 -10.12 -35.72
N GLU A 109 -2.66 -11.04 -35.86
CA GLU A 109 -1.78 -11.46 -34.75
C GLU A 109 -1.20 -10.25 -34.00
N ARG A 110 -1.01 -9.12 -34.69
CA ARG A 110 -0.45 -7.89 -34.12
C ARG A 110 -1.35 -7.32 -33.03
N LEU A 111 -2.68 -7.28 -33.22
CA LEU A 111 -3.59 -6.75 -32.20
C LEU A 111 -3.60 -7.61 -30.93
N ARG A 112 -3.59 -8.94 -31.09
CA ARG A 112 -3.48 -9.88 -29.95
C ARG A 112 -2.16 -9.68 -29.19
N LYS A 113 -1.04 -9.59 -29.92
CA LYS A 113 0.28 -9.34 -29.33
C LYS A 113 0.32 -7.98 -28.63
N VAL A 114 -0.20 -6.91 -29.24
CA VAL A 114 -0.25 -5.58 -28.62
C VAL A 114 -1.10 -5.58 -27.36
N MET A 115 -2.27 -6.23 -27.36
CA MET A 115 -3.11 -6.32 -26.16
C MET A 115 -2.41 -7.05 -25.03
N VAL A 116 -1.73 -8.18 -25.28
CA VAL A 116 -1.04 -8.95 -24.24
C VAL A 116 0.26 -8.29 -23.78
N VAL A 117 0.97 -7.61 -24.67
CA VAL A 117 2.31 -7.04 -24.40
C VAL A 117 2.21 -5.62 -23.82
N SER A 118 1.18 -4.84 -24.16
CA SER A 118 1.04 -3.46 -23.66
C SER A 118 0.97 -3.33 -22.13
N PRO A 119 0.32 -4.23 -21.36
CA PRO A 119 0.31 -4.16 -19.90
C PRO A 119 1.67 -4.53 -19.33
N CYS A 120 2.40 -5.47 -19.95
CA CYS A 120 3.75 -5.80 -19.53
C CYS A 120 4.70 -4.62 -19.73
N ILE A 121 4.64 -3.97 -20.89
CA ILE A 121 5.41 -2.75 -21.17
C ILE A 121 4.98 -1.62 -20.23
N GLY A 122 3.68 -1.42 -20.03
CA GLY A 122 3.13 -0.42 -19.12
C GLY A 122 3.59 -0.64 -17.67
N ALA A 123 3.59 -1.89 -17.20
CA ALA A 123 4.10 -2.26 -15.88
C ALA A 123 5.60 -2.02 -15.75
N MET A 124 6.39 -2.33 -16.79
CA MET A 124 7.83 -2.05 -16.81
C MET A 124 8.12 -0.54 -16.79
N LEU A 125 7.39 0.25 -17.58
CA LEU A 125 7.51 1.71 -17.60
C LEU A 125 7.09 2.32 -16.27
N PHE A 126 6.00 1.84 -15.67
CA PHE A 126 5.54 2.26 -14.36
C PHE A 126 6.56 1.92 -13.26
N TRP A 127 7.13 0.72 -13.31
CA TRP A 127 8.21 0.33 -12.40
C TRP A 127 9.43 1.24 -12.54
N GLY A 128 9.88 1.50 -13.78
CA GLY A 128 10.97 2.44 -14.04
C GLY A 128 10.68 3.86 -13.53
N ALA A 129 9.47 4.35 -13.76
CA ALA A 129 9.04 5.69 -13.33
C ALA A 129 8.94 5.83 -11.80
N THR A 130 8.64 4.75 -11.08
CA THR A 130 8.50 4.76 -9.61
C THR A 130 9.83 4.59 -8.87
N VAL A 131 10.80 3.87 -9.45
CA VAL A 131 12.12 3.63 -8.83
C VAL A 131 12.92 4.93 -8.67
N VAL A 132 12.89 5.83 -9.68
CA VAL A 132 13.67 7.08 -9.66
C VAL A 132 13.27 8.03 -8.51
N PRO A 133 11.99 8.40 -8.31
CA PRO A 133 11.57 9.20 -7.16
C PRO A 133 11.70 8.43 -5.85
N GLY A 134 11.48 7.11 -5.85
CA GLY A 134 11.65 6.24 -4.68
C GLY A 134 13.06 6.31 -4.10
N LYS A 135 14.09 6.24 -4.96
CA LYS A 135 15.50 6.33 -4.52
C LYS A 135 15.82 7.68 -3.86
N LYS A 136 15.32 8.78 -4.43
CA LYS A 136 15.50 10.14 -3.85
C LYS A 136 14.83 10.25 -2.48
N TYR A 137 13.62 9.69 -2.34
CA TYR A 137 12.89 9.70 -1.07
C TYR A 137 13.60 8.87 0.00
N LEU A 138 14.07 7.67 -0.35
CA LEU A 138 14.82 6.80 0.56
C LEU A 138 16.13 7.43 1.02
N SER A 139 16.87 8.07 0.11
CA SER A 139 18.11 8.77 0.45
C SER A 139 17.88 9.94 1.41
N ARG A 140 16.84 10.77 1.16
CA ARG A 140 16.46 11.85 2.10
C ARG A 140 16.10 11.31 3.49
N ARG A 141 15.36 10.21 3.54
CA ARG A 141 14.97 9.56 4.81
C ARG A 141 16.18 8.98 5.54
N HIS A 142 17.09 8.33 4.82
CA HIS A 142 18.32 7.77 5.41
C HIS A 142 19.19 8.88 6.02
N ASN A 143 19.41 9.97 5.29
CA ASN A 143 20.20 11.11 5.78
C ASN A 143 19.54 11.75 7.01
N GLY A 144 18.23 11.98 6.96
CA GLY A 144 17.51 12.56 8.10
C GLY A 144 17.47 11.64 9.33
N LEU A 145 17.47 10.32 9.16
CA LEU A 145 17.59 9.39 10.29
C LEU A 145 19.00 9.39 10.87
N THR A 146 20.02 9.42 10.02
CA THR A 146 21.42 9.44 10.44
C THR A 146 21.72 10.71 11.24
N GLU A 147 21.27 11.87 10.75
CA GLU A 147 21.40 13.16 11.46
C GLU A 147 20.73 13.13 12.84
N ARG A 148 19.53 12.52 12.94
CA ARG A 148 18.82 12.38 14.22
C ARG A 148 19.56 11.48 15.21
N VAL A 149 20.15 10.38 14.72
CA VAL A 149 20.93 9.45 15.55
C VAL A 149 22.23 10.12 16.01
N GLU A 150 22.94 10.82 15.13
CA GLU A 150 24.14 11.57 15.48
C GLU A 150 23.86 12.65 16.52
N ASN A 151 22.76 13.40 16.35
CA ASN A 151 22.38 14.43 17.32
C ASN A 151 22.04 13.81 18.68
N TRP A 152 21.36 12.66 18.69
CA TRP A 152 21.06 11.93 19.93
C TRP A 152 22.36 11.49 20.64
N HIS A 153 23.33 10.93 19.91
CA HIS A 153 24.63 10.59 20.49
C HIS A 153 25.35 11.79 21.10
N ARG A 154 25.36 12.95 20.41
CA ARG A 154 25.97 14.17 20.96
C ARG A 154 25.32 14.64 22.26
N ILE A 155 23.99 14.57 22.35
CA ILE A 155 23.26 14.96 23.56
C ILE A 155 23.60 14.02 24.72
N VAL A 156 23.64 12.72 24.46
CA VAL A 156 24.02 11.71 25.47
C VAL A 156 25.45 11.95 25.95
N ASP A 157 26.41 12.13 25.03
CA ASP A 157 27.81 12.37 25.37
C ASP A 157 28.01 13.65 26.20
N GLN A 158 27.28 14.72 25.87
CA GLN A 158 27.28 15.96 26.64
C GLN A 158 26.75 15.74 28.07
N GLN A 159 25.64 15.03 28.22
CA GLN A 159 25.08 14.72 29.54
C GLN A 159 26.04 13.85 30.37
N THR A 160 26.64 12.82 29.78
CA THR A 160 27.61 11.96 30.48
C THR A 160 28.85 12.74 30.91
N THR A 161 29.32 13.67 30.07
CA THR A 161 30.46 14.53 30.40
C THR A 161 30.14 15.49 31.56
N GLU A 162 28.95 16.10 31.56
CA GLU A 162 28.51 16.99 32.63
C GLU A 162 28.32 16.23 33.96
N ILE A 163 27.76 15.01 33.92
CA ILE A 163 27.66 14.14 35.10
C ILE A 163 29.06 13.82 35.64
N GLY A 164 30.01 13.42 34.79
CA GLY A 164 31.38 13.12 35.22
C GLY A 164 32.17 14.35 35.73
N LYS A 165 31.82 15.57 35.30
CA LYS A 165 32.35 16.81 35.89
C LYS A 165 31.73 17.09 37.26
N TYR A 166 30.42 16.87 37.40
CA TYR A 166 29.70 17.04 38.66
C TYR A 166 30.22 16.07 39.72
N GLU A 167 30.36 14.78 39.39
CA GLU A 167 30.94 13.77 40.27
C GLU A 167 32.35 14.15 40.74
N ARG A 168 33.22 14.61 39.83
CA ARG A 168 34.56 15.09 40.21
C ARG A 168 34.53 16.28 41.16
N LYS A 169 33.64 17.25 40.94
CA LYS A 169 33.47 18.39 41.86
C LYS A 169 32.97 17.96 43.24
N VAL A 170 32.07 16.97 43.29
CA VAL A 170 31.57 16.41 44.56
C VAL A 170 32.70 15.71 45.31
N ILE A 171 33.46 14.84 44.64
CA ILE A 171 34.62 14.15 45.23
C ILE A 171 35.63 15.17 45.78
N GLU A 172 35.99 16.19 45.00
CA GLU A 172 36.93 17.25 45.42
C GLU A 172 36.38 18.09 46.60
N ALA A 173 35.07 18.29 46.68
CA ALA A 173 34.43 18.96 47.80
C ALA A 173 34.44 18.11 49.08
N ILE A 174 34.25 16.79 48.95
CA ILE A 174 34.36 15.81 50.05
C ILE A 174 35.80 15.77 50.57
N GLU A 175 36.80 15.64 49.69
CA GLU A 175 38.22 15.60 50.06
C GLU A 175 38.69 16.87 50.78
N ARG A 176 38.12 18.02 50.43
CA ARG A 176 38.40 19.30 51.10
C ARG A 176 37.59 19.54 52.38
N GLY A 177 36.77 18.58 52.82
CA GLY A 177 35.92 18.69 54.01
C GLY A 177 34.83 19.76 53.90
N ARG A 178 34.46 20.18 52.69
CA ARG A 178 33.48 21.25 52.42
C ARG A 178 32.12 20.73 51.97
N TYR A 179 31.91 19.41 51.97
CA TYR A 179 30.65 18.81 51.54
C TYR A 179 29.73 18.59 52.74
N ALA A 180 28.63 19.35 52.80
CA ALA A 180 27.50 19.07 53.70
C ALA A 180 26.45 18.28 52.90
N LEU A 181 26.02 17.13 53.43
CA LEU A 181 24.94 16.35 52.82
C LEU A 181 23.68 17.21 52.70
N PRO A 182 23.02 17.28 51.54
CA PRO A 182 21.72 17.91 51.44
C PRO A 182 20.75 17.13 52.33
N SER A 183 20.07 17.83 53.25
CA SER A 183 18.99 17.25 54.04
C SER A 183 17.88 16.79 53.10
N ILE A 184 17.50 15.52 53.23
CA ILE A 184 16.38 14.94 52.50
C ILE A 184 15.12 15.39 53.23
N ASP A 185 14.47 16.43 52.72
CA ASP A 185 13.08 16.79 53.04
C ASP A 185 12.11 16.09 52.08
#